data_AF-A0A2E0WCK7-F1
#
_entry.id   AF-A0A2E0WCK7-F1
#
_cell.length_a   1.000
_cell.length_b   1.000
_cell.length_c   1.000
_cell.angle_alpha   90.00
_cell.angle_beta   90.00
_cell.angle_gamma   90.00
#
_symmetry.space_group_name_H-M   'P 1'
#
loop_
_entity.id
_entity.type
_entity.pdbx_description
1 polymer ?
#
loop_
_entity_poly.entity_id
_entity_poly.type
_entity_poly.pdbx_seq_one_letter_code
_entity_poly.pdbx_strand_id
1 'polypeptide(L)' 'MLVCHCLAVNDREVKAAVGQGAATVEDVINLTDAGALCGGCHPSICMLLGEHSQGDCGGDACLAGSRVLCGDRSSV' A
#
# COMPACT_ATOMS: atom_id res chain seq x y z
N MET A 1 -12.89 -7.33 1.38
CA MET A 1 -13.25 -7.87 0.06
C MET A 1 -12.11 -8.73 -0.45
N LEU A 2 -12.42 -9.87 -1.07
CA LEU A 2 -11.40 -10.66 -1.77
C LEU A 2 -11.03 -9.95 -3.08
N VAL A 3 -9.75 -9.66 -3.28
CA VAL A 3 -9.24 -8.97 -4.46
C VAL A 3 -8.70 -9.97 -5.48
N CYS A 4 -7.89 -10.94 -5.03
CA CYS A 4 -7.40 -12.03 -5.88
C CYS A 4 -8.04 -13.35 -5.45
N HIS A 5 -8.79 -13.99 -6.34
CA HIS A 5 -9.37 -15.30 -6.05
C HIS A 5 -8.36 -16.46 -6.20
N CYS A 6 -7.33 -16.32 -7.04
CA CYS A 6 -6.38 -17.41 -7.31
C CYS A 6 -5.48 -17.68 -6.10
N LEU A 7 -5.05 -16.62 -5.43
CA LEU A 7 -4.14 -16.66 -4.28
C LEU A 7 -4.84 -16.27 -2.97
N ALA A 8 -6.17 -16.16 -3.02
CA ALA A 8 -7.01 -15.78 -1.89
C ALA A 8 -6.59 -14.48 -1.18
N VAL A 9 -6.07 -13.50 -1.92
CA VAL A 9 -5.61 -12.22 -1.38
C VAL A 9 -6.77 -11.26 -1.21
N ASN A 10 -6.86 -10.63 -0.04
CA ASN A 10 -7.91 -9.68 0.31
C ASN A 10 -7.44 -8.21 0.25
N ASP A 11 -8.40 -7.27 0.31
CA ASP A 11 -8.12 -5.84 0.22
C ASP A 11 -7.23 -5.31 1.34
N ARG A 12 -7.22 -5.96 2.51
CA ARG A 12 -6.37 -5.54 3.64
C ARG A 12 -4.92 -5.88 3.37
N GLU A 13 -4.65 -7.02 2.73
CA GLU A 13 -3.31 -7.40 2.32
C GLU A 13 -2.78 -6.45 1.24
N VAL A 14 -3.62 -6.10 0.26
CA VAL A 14 -3.25 -5.09 -0.75
C VAL A 14 -2.98 -3.74 -0.09
N LYS A 15 -3.84 -3.26 0.82
CA LYS A 15 -3.60 -2.02 1.57
C LYS A 15 -2.35 -2.07 2.43
N ALA A 16 -2.04 -3.21 3.03
CA ALA A 16 -0.80 -3.41 3.78
C ALA A 16 0.43 -3.32 2.87
N ALA A 17 0.36 -3.83 1.64
CA ALA A 17 1.42 -3.64 0.65
C ALA A 17 1.57 -2.16 0.25
N VAL A 18 0.46 -1.45 0.05
CA VAL A 18 0.51 0.00 -0.22
C VAL A 18 1.11 0.79 0.95
N GLY A 19 0.75 0.45 2.19
CA GLY A 19 1.36 1.03 3.39
C GLY A 19 2.85 0.71 3.56
N GLN A 20 3.35 -0.33 2.91
CA GLN A 20 4.78 -0.66 2.83
C GLN A 20 5.50 0.06 1.68
N GLY A 21 4.79 0.88 0.89
CA GLY A 21 5.35 1.66 -0.21
C GLY A 21 5.05 1.11 -1.60
N ALA A 22 4.13 0.15 -1.75
CA ALA A 22 3.73 -0.32 -3.08
C ALA A 22 3.04 0.81 -3.86
N ALA A 23 3.62 1.20 -5.00
CA ALA A 23 3.08 2.25 -5.87
C ALA A 23 2.58 1.68 -7.21
N THR A 24 2.95 0.44 -7.53
CA THR A 24 2.59 -0.23 -8.79
C THR A 24 1.94 -1.59 -8.55
N VAL A 25 1.27 -2.12 -9.59
CA VAL A 25 0.69 -3.46 -9.53
C VAL A 25 1.80 -4.50 -9.33
N GLU A 26 2.97 -4.29 -9.95
CA GLU A 26 4.15 -5.12 -9.76
C GLU A 26 4.65 -5.12 -8.31
N ASP A 27 4.67 -3.98 -7.63
CA ASP A 27 5.05 -3.91 -6.21
C ASP A 27 4.06 -4.70 -5.34
N VAL A 28 2.76 -4.57 -5.64
CA VAL A 28 1.71 -5.33 -4.94
C VAL A 28 1.88 -6.83 -5.19
N ILE A 29 2.20 -7.25 -6.43
CA ILE A 29 2.50 -8.65 -6.75
C ILE A 29 3.72 -9.13 -5.96
N ASN A 30 4.80 -8.35 -5.91
CA ASN A 30 6.00 -8.75 -5.16
C ASN A 30 5.76 -8.88 -3.65
N LEU A 31 4.83 -8.10 -3.09
CA LEU A 31 4.54 -8.09 -1.65
C LEU A 31 3.40 -9.03 -1.22
N THR A 32 2.48 -9.38 -2.13
CA THR A 32 1.25 -10.14 -1.80
C THR A 32 0.97 -11.30 -2.74
N ASP A 33 1.77 -11.48 -3.79
CA ASP A 33 1.56 -12.38 -4.92
C ASP A 33 0.27 -12.11 -5.74
N ALA A 34 -0.57 -11.16 -5.33
CA ALA A 34 -1.87 -10.88 -5.95
C ALA A 34 -1.72 -10.46 -7.42
N GLY A 35 -2.10 -11.35 -8.34
CA GLY A 35 -2.03 -11.09 -9.78
C GLY A 35 -0.85 -11.76 -10.48
N ALA A 36 -0.04 -12.57 -9.77
CA ALA A 36 1.04 -13.36 -10.36
C ALA A 36 0.56 -14.51 -11.28
N LEU A 37 -0.71 -14.92 -11.19
CA LEU A 37 -1.26 -16.07 -11.93
C LEU A 37 -2.07 -15.66 -13.17
N CYS A 38 -3.31 -15.21 -12.99
CA CYS A 38 -4.22 -14.91 -14.10
C CYS A 38 -4.31 -13.43 -14.46
N GLY A 39 -3.78 -12.53 -13.62
CA GLY A 39 -3.86 -11.08 -13.78
C GLY A 39 -5.26 -10.45 -13.63
N GLY A 40 -6.32 -11.24 -13.45
CA GLY A 40 -7.71 -10.74 -13.42
C GLY A 40 -8.01 -9.73 -12.31
N CYS A 41 -7.20 -9.68 -11.26
CA CYS A 41 -7.33 -8.71 -10.16
C CYS A 41 -6.54 -7.41 -10.35
N HIS A 42 -5.73 -7.29 -11.42
CA HIS A 42 -4.98 -6.07 -11.74
C HIS A 42 -5.84 -4.78 -11.76
N PRO A 43 -7.02 -4.72 -12.41
CA PRO A 43 -7.82 -3.50 -12.38
C PRO A 43 -8.29 -3.13 -10.98
N SER A 44 -8.62 -4.12 -10.13
CA SER A 44 -9.01 -3.89 -8.73
C SER A 44 -7.84 -3.39 -7.89
N ILE A 45 -6.64 -3.94 -8.10
CA ILE A 45 -5.41 -3.47 -7.45
C ILE A 45 -5.11 -2.02 -7.85
N CYS A 46 -5.25 -1.70 -9.14
CA CYS A 46 -5.01 -0.34 -9.65
C CYS A 46 -5.98 0.69 -9.04
N MET A 47 -7.26 0.33 -8.82
CA MET A 47 -8.21 1.17 -8.10
C MET A 47 -7.76 1.43 -6.65
N LEU A 48 -7.35 0.38 -5.92
CA LEU A 48 -6.89 0.49 -4.54
C LEU A 48 -5.62 1.34 -4.39
N LEU A 49 -4.70 1.26 -5.36
CA LEU A 49 -3.51 2.12 -5.43
C LEU A 49 -3.88 3.60 -5.63
N GLY A 50 -4.84 3.87 -6.52
CA GLY A 50 -5.36 5.22 -6.76
C GLY A 50 -6.02 5.85 -5.54
N GLU A 51 -6.71 5.05 -4.72
CA GLU A 51 -7.33 5.50 -3.47
C GLU A 51 -6.30 5.85 -2.39
N HIS A 52 -5.14 5.18 -2.34
CA HIS A 52 -4.10 5.41 -1.31
C HIS A 52 -3.08 6.50 -1.66
N SER A 53 -3.07 7.00 -2.91
CA SER A 53 -2.13 8.04 -3.34
C SER A 53 -2.40 9.41 -2.69
N GLN A 54 -3.47 9.56 -1.90
CA GLN A 54 -3.81 10.78 -1.20
C GLN A 54 -3.59 10.64 0.31
N GLY A 55 -2.34 10.87 0.71
CA GLY A 55 -2.01 11.28 2.06
C GLY A 55 -1.64 10.14 2.99
N ASP A 56 -0.35 9.88 3.11
CA ASP A 56 0.25 9.91 4.44
C ASP A 56 1.73 10.29 4.36
N CYS A 57 2.12 11.21 5.23
CA CYS A 57 3.51 11.56 5.51
C CYS A 57 4.12 10.41 6.34
N GLY A 58 4.26 9.23 5.74
CA GLY A 58 4.52 7.98 6.46
C GLY A 58 5.63 7.12 5.86
N GLY A 59 6.49 7.68 5.00
CA GLY A 59 7.76 7.04 4.66
C GLY A 59 8.73 7.23 5.81
N ASP A 60 9.16 6.14 6.45
CA ASP A 60 10.49 5.86 7.04
C ASP A 60 11.40 7.01 7.55
N ALA A 61 10.89 8.17 7.94
CA ALA A 61 11.69 9.28 8.47
C ALA A 61 12.02 9.13 9.96
N CYS A 62 12.06 7.89 10.48
CA CYS A 62 12.44 7.62 11.87
C CYS A 62 13.53 6.55 12.05
N LEU A 63 14.18 6.05 10.99
CA LEU A 63 15.22 5.01 11.15
C LEU A 63 16.67 5.52 11.04
N ALA A 64 16.89 6.83 10.92
CA ALA A 64 18.20 7.45 11.18
C ALA A 64 18.06 8.48 12.32
N GLY A 65 18.16 8.02 13.56
CA GLY A 65 17.82 8.76 14.78
C GLY A 65 18.41 10.16 14.92
N SER A 66 17.56 11.18 14.74
CA SER A 66 17.66 12.50 15.41
C SER A 66 16.32 13.24 15.45
N ARG A 67 15.34 12.65 16.15
CA ARG A 67 14.40 13.24 17.13
C ARG A 67 13.67 14.59 16.97
N VAL A 68 13.72 15.36 15.88
CA VAL A 68 12.96 16.64 15.83
C VAL A 68 12.24 16.78 14.49
N LEU A 69 10.98 17.19 14.55
CA LEU A 69 10.02 17.45 13.46
C LEU A 69 8.87 16.43 13.31
N CYS A 70 8.49 15.72 14.38
CA CYS A 70 7.06 15.63 14.67
C CYS A 70 6.59 17.04 15.02
N GLY A 71 6.38 17.86 13.98
CA GLY A 71 5.75 19.15 14.13
C GLY A 71 4.28 18.91 14.39
N ASP A 72 3.90 18.94 15.65
CA ASP A 72 2.54 19.18 16.10
C ASP A 72 1.88 20.23 15.20
N ARG A 73 0.93 19.80 14.36
CA ARG A 73 0.02 20.73 13.70
C ARG A 73 -1.41 20.40 14.09
N SER A 74 -1.64 20.47 15.39
CA SER A 74 -2.91 20.71 16.05
C SER A 74 -2.55 21.49 17.31
N SER A 75 -2.97 22.73 17.53
CA SER A 75 -4.28 23.30 17.21
C SER A 75 -4.19 24.83 17.16
N VAL A 76 -4.72 25.42 16.09
CA VAL A 76 -5.41 26.73 16.18
C VAL A 76 -6.83 26.51 16.71
#